data_AF-A0A497E9G3-F1
#
_entry.id   AF-A0A497E9G3-F1
#
_cell.length_a   1.000
_cell.length_b   1.000
_cell.length_c   1.000
_cell.angle_alpha   90.00
_cell.angle_beta   90.00
_cell.angle_gamma   90.00
#
_symmetry.space_group_name_H-M   'P 1'
#
loop_
_entity.id
_entity.type
_entity.pdbx_description
1 polymer ?
#
loop_
_entity_poly.entity_id
_entity_poly.type
_entity_poly.pdbx_seq_one_letter_code
_entity_poly.pdbx_strand_id
1 'polypeptide(L)'
;MKSALGFLVMILTVGVAAAGQLTPPKLVLQITVDQLRGDQPGRFLDRMGQGGFRYLLEQGVVFKNAHHGHANTETVVGHTTLATGA
;
A
#
# COMPACT_ATOMS: atom_id res chain seq x y z
N MET A 1 26.33 1.69 35.66
CA MET A 1 25.15 0.83 35.41
C MET A 1 23.82 1.55 35.59
N LYS A 2 23.64 2.41 36.62
CA LYS A 2 22.40 3.19 36.82
C LYS A 2 22.12 4.24 35.72
N SER A 3 23.16 4.84 35.15
CA SER A 3 23.06 5.82 34.05
C SER A 3 22.63 5.20 32.71
N ALA A 4 23.10 3.98 32.40
CA ALA A 4 22.72 3.26 31.18
C ALA A 4 21.24 2.82 31.21
N LEU A 5 20.73 2.44 32.39
CA LEU A 5 19.33 2.07 32.58
C LEU A 5 18.41 3.30 32.45
N GLY A 6 18.82 4.46 32.98
CA GLY A 6 18.08 5.72 32.81
C GLY A 6 18.02 6.18 31.36
N PHE A 7 19.11 6.00 30.60
CA PHE A 7 19.16 6.34 29.17
C PHE A 7 18.27 5.42 28.32
N LEU A 8 18.22 4.12 28.65
CA LEU A 8 17.35 3.15 27.98
C LEU A 8 15.86 3.45 28.25
N VAL A 9 15.50 3.81 29.49
CA VAL A 9 14.12 4.18 29.85
C VAL A 9 13.68 5.48 29.18
N MET A 10 14.58 6.46 29.01
CA MET A 10 14.29 7.71 28.32
C MET A 10 14.07 7.53 26.80
N ILE A 11 14.74 6.56 26.17
CA ILE A 11 14.51 6.21 24.75
C ILE A 11 13.15 5.53 24.56
N LEU A 12 12.72 4.70 25.53
CA LEU A 12 11.43 4.00 25.48
C LEU A 12 10.21 4.91 25.67
N THR A 13 10.33 6.02 26.41
CA THR A 13 9.19 6.93 26.68
C THR A 13 8.97 7.98 25.60
N VAL A 14 10.01 8.36 24.84
CA VAL A 14 9.90 9.34 23.74
C VAL A 14 9.24 8.75 22.48
N GLY A 15 9.26 7.42 22.32
CA GLY A 15 8.68 6.73 21.16
C GLY A 15 7.15 6.65 21.10
N VAL A 16 6.43 7.13 22.13
CA VAL A 16 4.96 6.95 22.26
C VAL A 16 4.17 8.23 21.94
N ALA A 17 4.82 9.27 21.40
CA ALA A 17 4.17 10.55 21.14
C ALA A 17 4.18 10.92 19.65
N ALA A 18 3.24 10.36 18.88
CA ALA A 18 2.57 11.01 17.74
C ALA A 18 1.60 10.04 17.04
N ALA A 19 0.56 9.56 17.72
CA ALA A 19 -0.63 9.11 17.01
C ALA A 19 -1.39 10.36 16.56
N GLY A 20 -0.96 10.96 15.45
CA GLY A 20 -1.70 12.05 14.82
C GLY A 20 -3.14 11.59 14.58
N GLN A 21 -4.11 12.43 14.91
CA GLN A 21 -5.53 12.14 14.69
C GLN A 21 -5.73 11.83 13.20
N LEU A 22 -5.87 10.55 12.87
CA LEU A 22 -6.10 10.10 11.49
C LEU A 22 -7.48 10.57 11.10
N THR A 23 -7.54 11.72 10.43
CA THR A 23 -8.80 12.19 9.85
C THR A 23 -9.13 11.23 8.72
N PRO A 24 -10.28 10.52 8.78
CA PRO A 24 -10.61 9.55 7.75
C PRO A 24 -10.73 10.25 6.39
N PRO A 25 -10.31 9.59 5.30
CA PRO A 25 -10.48 10.14 3.97
C PRO A 25 -11.96 10.33 3.66
N LYS A 26 -12.32 11.45 3.04
CA LYS A 26 -13.71 11.73 2.63
C LYS A 26 -14.17 10.86 1.46
N LEU A 27 -13.23 10.30 0.70
CA LEU A 27 -13.47 9.44 -0.44
C LEU A 27 -12.39 8.37 -0.51
N VAL A 28 -12.82 7.12 -0.71
CA VAL A 28 -11.95 6.00 -1.08
C VAL A 28 -12.36 5.58 -2.49
N LEU A 29 -11.40 5.58 -3.41
CA LEU A 29 -11.61 5.16 -4.80
C LEU A 29 -10.86 3.86 -5.07
N GLN A 30 -11.59 2.77 -5.29
CA GLN A 30 -11.04 1.49 -5.71
C GLN A 30 -11.07 1.39 -7.23
N ILE A 31 -9.91 1.25 -7.85
CA ILE A 31 -9.76 1.12 -9.31
C ILE A 31 -9.19 -0.27 -9.61
N THR A 32 -9.92 -1.04 -10.40
CA THR A 32 -9.44 -2.32 -10.95
C THR A 32 -9.30 -2.17 -12.46
N VAL A 33 -8.12 -2.50 -12.99
CA VAL A 33 -7.87 -2.53 -14.44
C VAL A 33 -7.83 -4.00 -14.87
N ASP A 34 -8.79 -4.40 -15.71
CA ASP A 34 -8.89 -5.79 -16.15
C ASP A 34 -7.63 -6.22 -16.92
N GLN A 35 -7.19 -7.46 -16.68
CA GLN A 35 -6.00 -8.07 -17.28
C GLN A 35 -4.66 -7.31 -17.11
N LEU A 36 -4.56 -6.37 -16.16
CA LEU A 36 -3.30 -5.67 -15.91
C LEU A 36 -2.31 -6.53 -15.12
N ARG A 37 -1.40 -7.22 -15.81
CA ARG A 37 -0.27 -7.92 -15.20
C ARG A 37 0.64 -6.95 -14.41
N GLY A 38 1.13 -7.39 -13.24
CA GLY A 38 1.88 -6.56 -12.30
C GLY A 38 3.23 -6.01 -12.79
N ASP A 39 3.82 -6.59 -13.83
CA ASP A 39 5.06 -6.13 -14.47
C ASP A 39 4.84 -5.00 -15.50
N GLN A 40 3.64 -4.89 -16.06
CA GLN A 40 3.36 -3.96 -17.16
C GLN A 40 3.53 -2.49 -16.78
N PRO A 41 3.04 -2.00 -15.61
CA PRO A 41 3.22 -0.59 -15.25
C PRO A 41 4.70 -0.18 -15.18
N GLY A 42 5.54 -1.05 -14.62
CA GLY A 42 6.99 -0.81 -14.56
C GLY A 42 7.66 -0.85 -15.94
N ARG A 43 7.26 -1.80 -16.81
CA ARG A 43 7.84 -1.97 -18.15
C ARG A 43 7.64 -0.76 -19.07
N PHE A 44 6.55 -0.03 -18.92
CA PHE A 44 6.18 1.09 -19.79
C PHE A 44 6.26 2.46 -19.10
N LEU A 45 6.86 2.55 -17.92
CA LEU A 45 6.86 3.75 -17.09
C LEU A 45 7.41 4.99 -17.81
N ASP A 46 8.44 4.82 -18.64
CA ASP A 46 9.04 5.92 -19.42
C ASP A 46 8.08 6.54 -20.45
N ARG A 47 7.01 5.83 -20.80
CA ARG A 47 5.96 6.30 -21.72
C ARG A 47 4.75 6.89 -21.00
N MET A 48 4.75 6.89 -19.66
CA MET A 48 3.63 7.36 -18.84
C MET A 48 3.84 8.79 -18.36
N GLY A 49 2.79 9.61 -18.47
CA GLY A 49 2.74 10.96 -17.92
C GLY A 49 2.68 10.98 -16.38
N GLN A 50 2.88 12.16 -15.79
CA GLN A 50 3.06 12.31 -14.35
C GLN A 50 1.81 11.93 -13.53
N GLY A 51 0.60 12.30 -13.97
CA GLY A 51 -0.63 12.19 -13.16
C GLY A 51 -1.35 10.83 -13.15
N GLY A 52 -0.74 9.76 -13.66
CA GLY A 52 -1.37 8.43 -13.76
C GLY A 52 -0.69 7.35 -12.93
N PHE A 53 -0.43 6.19 -13.55
CA PHE A 53 0.33 5.09 -12.93
C PHE A 53 1.68 5.56 -12.36
N ARG A 54 2.35 6.52 -13.01
CA ARG A 54 3.61 7.08 -12.52
C ARG A 54 3.47 7.70 -11.14
N TYR A 55 2.48 8.56 -10.94
CA TYR A 55 2.16 9.14 -9.64
C TYR A 55 1.90 8.05 -8.59
N LEU A 56 1.09 7.02 -8.92
CA LEU A 56 0.78 5.93 -7.99
C LEU A 56 2.02 5.10 -7.61
N LEU A 57 2.95 4.90 -8.54
CA LEU A 57 4.18 4.13 -8.29
C LEU A 57 5.25 4.93 -7.54
N GLU A 58 5.34 6.24 -7.77
CA GLU A 58 6.36 7.11 -7.17
C GLU A 58 5.94 7.67 -5.80
N GLN A 59 4.64 7.94 -5.59
CA GLN A 59 4.11 8.58 -4.38
C GLN A 59 3.25 7.65 -3.52
N GLY A 60 2.91 6.46 -4.02
CA GLY A 60 2.07 5.49 -3.34
C GLY A 60 2.82 4.36 -2.64
N VAL A 61 2.05 3.46 -2.02
CA VAL A 61 2.56 2.19 -1.48
C VAL A 61 2.34 1.09 -2.51
N VAL A 62 3.42 0.41 -2.91
CA VAL A 62 3.38 -0.56 -4.02
C VAL A 62 3.68 -1.98 -3.54
N PHE A 63 2.71 -2.87 -3.70
CA PHE A 63 2.85 -4.31 -3.39
C PHE A 63 3.28 -5.08 -4.64
N LYS A 64 4.59 -5.29 -4.81
CA LYS A 64 5.16 -5.95 -6.01
C LYS A 64 4.95 -7.48 -6.07
N ASN A 65 4.59 -8.10 -4.96
CA ASN A 65 4.38 -9.55 -4.84
C ASN A 65 2.95 -9.88 -4.36
N ALA A 66 1.96 -9.23 -4.96
CA ALA A 66 0.54 -9.50 -4.72
C ALA A 66 0.01 -10.53 -5.72
N HIS A 67 -0.83 -11.45 -5.26
CA HIS A 67 -1.40 -12.54 -6.06
C HIS A 67 -2.88 -12.70 -5.75
N HIS A 68 -3.67 -13.13 -6.75
CA HIS A 68 -4.99 -13.68 -6.49
C HIS A 68 -4.82 -15.03 -5.77
N GLY A 69 -5.36 -15.15 -4.55
CA GLY A 69 -5.22 -16.34 -3.70
C GLY A 69 -6.08 -17.54 -4.12
N HIS A 70 -6.85 -17.42 -5.21
CA HIS A 70 -7.74 -18.43 -5.74
C HIS A 70 -7.25 -18.96 -7.09
N ALA A 71 -7.62 -20.20 -7.43
CA ALA A 71 -7.22 -20.81 -8.71
C ALA A 71 -7.89 -20.17 -9.93
N ASN A 72 -9.16 -19.74 -9.78
CA ASN A 72 -9.96 -19.23 -10.89
C ASN A 72 -9.59 -17.78 -11.18
N THR A 73 -8.68 -17.54 -12.11
CA THR A 73 -8.21 -16.19 -12.48
C THR A 73 -9.14 -15.51 -13.48
N GLU A 74 -10.43 -15.43 -13.12
CA GLU A 74 -11.48 -14.81 -13.90
C GLU A 74 -11.92 -13.46 -13.32
N THR A 75 -12.46 -12.60 -14.18
CA THR A 75 -12.88 -11.24 -13.82
C THR A 75 -13.81 -11.22 -12.60
N VAL A 76 -14.86 -12.05 -12.58
CA VAL A 76 -15.85 -12.03 -11.49
C VAL A 76 -15.23 -12.42 -10.14
N VAL A 77 -14.45 -13.50 -10.10
CA VAL A 77 -13.83 -14.00 -8.87
C VAL A 77 -12.81 -12.98 -8.34
N GLY A 78 -12.00 -12.40 -9.23
CA GLY A 78 -11.05 -11.35 -8.87
C GLY A 78 -11.72 -10.10 -8.31
N HIS A 79 -12.79 -9.61 -8.94
CA HIS A 79 -13.49 -8.41 -8.46
C HIS A 79 -14.20 -8.65 -7.12
N THR A 80 -14.81 -9.81 -6.93
CA THR A 80 -15.45 -10.18 -5.66
C THR A 80 -14.42 -10.16 -4.54
N THR A 81 -13.30 -10.87 -4.68
CA THR A 81 -12.27 -10.94 -3.63
C THR A 81 -11.66 -9.58 -3.30
N LEU A 82 -11.48 -8.69 -4.28
CA LEU A 82 -11.01 -7.32 -4.05
C LEU A 82 -12.00 -6.45 -3.26
N ALA A 83 -13.31 -6.69 -3.40
CA ALA A 83 -14.35 -5.90 -2.73
C ALA A 83 -14.74 -6.47 -1.35
N THR A 84 -14.60 -7.77 -1.13
CA THR A 84 -15.07 -8.47 0.08
C THR A 84 -13.95 -8.95 1.00
N GLY A 85 -12.74 -9.19 0.46
CA GLY A 85 -11.65 -9.84 1.19
C GLY A 85 -11.85 -11.35 1.43
N ALA A 86 -12.79 -11.98 0.72
CA ALA A 86 -13.13 -13.41 0.84
C ALA A 86 -13.14 -14.10 -0.53
#